data_AF-A0A2D2CZR5-F1
#
_entry.id   AF-A0A2D2CZR5-F1
#
_cell.length_a   1.000
_cell.length_b   1.000
_cell.length_c   1.000
_cell.angle_alpha   90.00
_cell.angle_beta   90.00
_cell.angle_gamma   90.00
#
_symmetry.space_group_name_H-M   'P 1'
#
loop_
_entity.id
_entity.type
_entity.pdbx_description
1 polymer ?
#
loop_
_entity_poly.entity_id
_entity_poly.type
_entity_poly.pdbx_seq_one_letter_code
_entity_poly.pdbx_strand_id
1 'polypeptide(L)'
;MGYLSPPPAPAPVIVYKDVGGLVSDYQAQTEIYRREGREVRLHECRSACTLALSLPNVCVYPHSLVKFHLAYNAIDRQTDAGVSQQLFDSYPAAVQQRLGGLTRQYRVLTGAELISLGMRNCNGDTMIASRNRRAPTASALAAAPSSPIGDLAETVRGAVAGAFGPSAPAPQGPIRVAVARPDPARGVDPAPTASIGPRLAEAPEPPRRPLALAPVPPPPALPPPRIPGGQPILASGVFVLPLPARLAQR
;
A
#
# COMPACT_ATOMS: atom_id res chain seq x y z
N MET A 1 -8.88 7.70 -5.36
CA MET A 1 -9.01 6.61 -4.37
C MET A 1 -7.80 6.67 -3.47
N GLY A 2 -8.02 6.68 -2.16
CA GLY A 2 -6.98 6.76 -1.14
C GLY A 2 -6.80 5.43 -0.44
N TYR A 3 -5.70 5.28 0.30
CA TYR A 3 -5.39 4.08 1.06
C TYR A 3 -6.44 3.74 2.13
N LEU A 4 -7.11 4.74 2.70
CA LEU A 4 -8.16 4.57 3.71
C LEU A 4 -9.59 4.53 3.15
N SER A 5 -9.74 4.63 1.83
CA SER A 5 -11.05 4.56 1.18
C SER A 5 -10.94 3.64 -0.04
N PRO A 6 -10.74 2.33 0.20
CA PRO A 6 -10.59 1.37 -0.88
C PRO A 6 -11.93 1.15 -1.61
N PRO A 7 -11.89 0.63 -2.85
CA PRO A 7 -13.10 0.13 -3.49
C PRO A 7 -13.68 -1.07 -2.71
N PRO A 8 -14.88 -1.58 -3.05
CA PRO A 8 -15.34 -2.87 -2.52
C PRO A 8 -14.36 -4.00 -2.82
N ALA A 9 -14.15 -4.91 -1.87
CA ALA A 9 -13.35 -6.12 -2.10
C ALA A 9 -14.02 -7.01 -3.16
N PRO A 10 -13.26 -7.75 -3.99
CA PRO A 10 -11.81 -7.96 -3.93
C PRO A 10 -11.00 -7.02 -4.83
N ALA A 11 -11.58 -5.91 -5.32
CA ALA A 11 -10.89 -5.04 -6.26
C ALA A 11 -9.57 -4.48 -5.67
N PRO A 12 -8.50 -4.35 -6.47
CA PRO A 12 -7.23 -3.82 -6.00
C PRO A 12 -7.38 -2.38 -5.50
N VAL A 13 -6.64 -2.03 -4.45
CA VAL A 13 -6.60 -0.66 -3.93
C VAL A 13 -5.58 0.12 -4.74
N ILE A 14 -6.02 1.12 -5.49
CA ILE A 14 -5.13 2.00 -6.24
C ILE A 14 -4.95 3.28 -5.42
N VAL A 15 -3.73 3.49 -4.92
CA VAL A 15 -3.39 4.64 -4.09
C VAL A 15 -2.89 5.76 -5.00
N TYR A 16 -3.73 6.79 -5.15
CA TYR A 16 -3.44 7.92 -6.01
C TYR A 16 -3.44 9.22 -5.22
N LYS A 17 -2.29 9.90 -5.18
CA LYS A 17 -2.08 11.20 -4.51
C LYS A 17 -2.51 11.20 -3.04
N ASP A 18 -2.27 10.10 -2.34
CA ASP A 18 -2.57 10.02 -0.91
C ASP A 18 -1.52 10.84 -0.14
N VAL A 19 -1.99 11.83 0.63
CA VAL A 19 -1.13 12.74 1.40
C VAL A 19 -0.73 12.17 2.77
N GLY A 20 -1.32 11.03 3.13
CA GLY A 20 -1.17 10.41 4.44
C GLY A 20 -2.16 10.96 5.47
N GLY A 21 -1.93 10.60 6.71
CA GLY A 21 -2.77 10.97 7.84
C GLY A 21 -2.24 10.34 9.12
N LEU A 22 -3.15 10.06 10.06
CA LEU A 22 -2.79 9.45 11.33
C LEU A 22 -2.24 8.04 11.10
N VAL A 23 -1.00 7.78 11.54
CA VAL A 23 -0.31 6.51 11.28
C VAL A 23 -1.10 5.30 11.78
N SER A 24 -1.82 5.42 12.90
CA SER A 24 -2.64 4.33 13.45
C SER A 24 -3.76 3.88 12.52
N ASP A 25 -4.42 4.81 11.80
CA ASP A 25 -5.51 4.47 10.87
C ASP A 25 -4.97 3.67 9.69
N TYR A 26 -3.79 4.07 9.20
CA TYR A 26 -3.11 3.36 8.12
C TYR A 26 -2.57 2.01 8.58
N GLN A 27 -2.06 1.88 9.81
CA GLN A 27 -1.66 0.59 10.38
C GLN A 27 -2.85 -0.37 10.47
N ALA A 28 -3.99 0.09 11.01
CA ALA A 28 -5.21 -0.71 11.10
C ALA A 28 -5.69 -1.17 9.72
N GLN A 29 -5.71 -0.25 8.74
CA GLN A 29 -6.10 -0.58 7.38
C GLN A 29 -5.10 -1.52 6.67
N THR A 30 -3.80 -1.36 6.93
CA THR A 30 -2.75 -2.25 6.43
C THR A 30 -2.96 -3.68 6.91
N GLU A 31 -3.34 -3.86 8.18
CA GLU A 31 -3.63 -5.19 8.71
C GLU A 31 -4.86 -5.83 8.06
N ILE A 32 -5.90 -5.04 7.76
CA ILE A 32 -7.04 -5.51 6.97
C ILE A 32 -6.58 -6.00 5.59
N TYR A 33 -5.78 -5.21 4.86
CA TYR A 33 -5.25 -5.59 3.55
C TYR A 33 -4.38 -6.84 3.60
N ARG A 34 -3.58 -7.00 4.67
CA ARG A 34 -2.76 -8.19 4.89
C ARG A 34 -3.62 -9.45 5.05
N ARG A 35 -4.65 -9.40 5.90
CA ARG A 35 -5.56 -10.53 6.13
C ARG A 35 -6.37 -10.89 4.89
N GLU A 36 -6.78 -9.90 4.12
CA GLU A 36 -7.51 -10.10 2.86
C GLU A 36 -6.61 -10.61 1.71
N GLY A 37 -5.28 -10.55 1.87
CA GLY A 37 -4.35 -10.74 0.76
C GLY A 37 -4.60 -9.73 -0.36
N ARG A 38 -5.08 -8.54 -0.02
CA ARG A 38 -5.56 -7.56 -0.98
C ARG A 38 -4.41 -6.89 -1.72
N GLU A 39 -4.51 -6.83 -3.05
CA GLU A 39 -3.50 -6.12 -3.85
C GLU A 39 -3.61 -4.61 -3.63
N VAL A 40 -2.45 -3.98 -3.39
CA VAL A 40 -2.32 -2.52 -3.29
C VAL A 40 -1.36 -2.04 -4.36
N ARG A 41 -1.78 -1.09 -5.19
CA ARG A 41 -1.00 -0.51 -6.28
C ARG A 41 -0.69 0.95 -5.96
N LEU A 42 0.58 1.28 -5.79
CA LEU A 42 1.03 2.62 -5.45
C LEU A 42 1.34 3.44 -6.70
N HIS A 43 0.74 4.62 -6.84
CA HIS A 43 1.17 5.69 -7.76
C HIS A 43 1.85 6.84 -7.02
N GLU A 44 1.10 7.55 -6.17
CA GLU A 44 1.67 8.64 -5.40
C GLU A 44 1.21 8.51 -3.95
N CYS A 45 2.17 8.53 -3.05
CA CYS A 45 1.94 8.34 -1.64
C CYS A 45 2.92 9.20 -0.83
N ARG A 46 2.41 9.88 0.19
CA ARG A 46 3.17 10.71 1.12
C ARG A 46 2.83 10.27 2.54
N SER A 47 3.83 10.15 3.40
CA SER A 47 3.62 9.81 4.83
C SER A 47 2.97 8.44 5.04
N ALA A 48 2.01 8.31 5.95
CA ALA A 48 1.46 7.04 6.44
C ALA A 48 1.03 6.01 5.38
N CYS A 49 0.62 6.39 4.17
CA CYS A 49 0.31 5.43 3.10
C CYS A 49 1.53 4.58 2.67
N THR A 50 2.76 4.96 3.04
CA THR A 50 3.97 4.18 2.75
C THR A 50 3.98 2.84 3.47
N LEU A 51 3.15 2.67 4.50
CA LEU A 51 2.89 1.37 5.15
C LEU A 51 2.44 0.30 4.16
N ALA A 52 1.88 0.68 3.02
CA ALA A 52 1.59 -0.21 1.90
C ALA A 52 2.80 -1.04 1.48
N LEU A 53 4.02 -0.50 1.58
CA LEU A 53 5.26 -1.20 1.22
C LEU A 53 5.54 -2.43 2.09
N SER A 54 4.90 -2.54 3.26
CA SER A 54 4.99 -3.70 4.17
C SER A 54 4.07 -4.87 3.77
N LEU A 55 3.19 -4.68 2.78
CA LEU A 55 2.24 -5.70 2.36
C LEU A 55 2.89 -6.68 1.37
N PRO A 56 2.61 -7.99 1.47
CA PRO A 56 3.15 -8.97 0.54
C PRO A 56 2.62 -8.80 -0.89
N ASN A 57 1.39 -8.28 -1.03
CA ASN A 57 0.72 -8.11 -2.32
C ASN A 57 0.75 -6.66 -2.84
N VAL A 58 1.70 -5.84 -2.38
CA VAL A 58 1.90 -4.50 -2.93
C VAL A 58 2.66 -4.54 -4.26
N CYS A 59 2.37 -3.60 -5.15
CA CYS A 59 3.25 -3.24 -6.26
C CYS A 59 3.33 -1.72 -6.40
N VAL A 60 4.38 -1.26 -7.07
CA VAL A 60 4.59 0.16 -7.38
C VAL A 60 4.64 0.34 -8.90
N TYR A 61 4.09 1.44 -9.42
CA TYR A 61 4.30 1.81 -10.82
C TYR A 61 5.68 2.45 -11.01
N PRO A 62 6.38 2.30 -12.15
CA PRO A 62 7.72 2.87 -12.34
C PRO A 62 7.81 4.39 -12.15
N HIS A 63 6.74 5.11 -12.52
CA HIS A 63 6.65 6.56 -12.38
C HIS A 63 6.09 7.01 -11.03
N SER A 64 6.02 6.11 -10.05
CA SER A 64 5.49 6.44 -8.72
C SER A 64 6.38 7.44 -7.98
N LEU A 65 5.76 8.23 -7.12
CA LEU A 65 6.47 9.09 -6.17
C LEU A 65 6.06 8.73 -4.75
N VAL A 66 7.00 8.20 -3.98
CA VAL A 66 6.77 7.80 -2.60
C VAL A 66 7.62 8.68 -1.69
N LYS A 67 6.96 9.41 -0.79
CA LYS A 67 7.60 10.43 0.06
C LYS A 67 7.57 10.02 1.52
N PHE A 68 8.76 9.88 2.09
CA PHE A 68 9.02 9.44 3.45
C PHE A 68 9.44 10.62 4.31
N HIS A 69 8.94 10.69 5.55
CA HIS A 69 9.36 11.66 6.56
C HIS A 69 8.97 11.18 7.96
N LEU A 70 9.48 11.86 8.99
CA LEU A 70 9.13 11.63 10.40
C LEU A 70 7.64 11.88 10.65
N ALA A 71 7.01 11.02 11.45
CA ALA A 71 5.69 11.29 11.98
C ALA A 71 5.74 12.54 12.88
N TYR A 72 4.72 13.37 12.79
CA TYR A 72 4.60 14.58 13.59
C TYR A 72 3.15 14.84 13.96
N ASN A 73 2.94 15.54 15.07
CA ASN A 73 1.62 15.98 15.48
C ASN A 73 1.13 17.10 14.55
N ALA A 74 -0.07 16.96 13.99
CA ALA A 74 -0.61 17.89 13.00
C ALA A 74 -0.87 19.31 13.53
N ILE A 75 -1.03 19.47 14.85
CA ILE A 75 -1.35 20.73 15.54
C ILE A 75 -0.05 21.51 15.81
N ASP A 76 0.88 20.94 16.57
CA ASP A 76 2.09 21.65 17.02
C ASP A 76 3.35 21.36 16.18
N ARG A 77 3.25 20.44 15.21
CA ARG A 77 4.33 20.00 14.31
C ARG A 77 5.54 19.35 15.00
N GLN A 78 5.42 18.99 16.27
CA GLN A 78 6.45 18.23 16.98
C GLN A 78 6.55 16.81 16.41
N THR A 79 7.77 16.35 16.20
CA THR A 79 8.02 14.99 15.70
C THR A 79 7.81 13.98 16.81
N ASP A 80 7.15 12.88 16.48
CA ASP A 80 7.00 11.74 17.38
C ASP A 80 8.05 10.69 17.02
N ALA A 81 9.08 10.56 17.87
CA ALA A 81 10.18 9.62 17.63
C ALA A 81 9.71 8.16 17.66
N GLY A 82 8.78 7.82 18.56
CA GLY A 82 8.26 6.45 18.69
C GLY A 82 7.47 6.03 17.47
N VAL A 83 6.52 6.86 17.04
CA VAL A 83 5.71 6.61 15.84
C VAL A 83 6.58 6.65 14.58
N SER A 84 7.57 7.55 14.52
CA SER A 84 8.52 7.60 13.40
C SER A 84 9.33 6.31 13.27
N GLN A 85 9.83 5.77 14.40
CA GLN A 85 10.59 4.52 14.40
C GLN A 85 9.71 3.36 13.96
N GLN A 86 8.50 3.23 14.53
CA GLN A 86 7.53 2.20 14.13
C GLN A 86 7.20 2.25 12.63
N LEU A 87 7.03 3.47 12.09
CA LEU A 87 6.80 3.66 10.66
C LEU A 87 8.01 3.22 9.84
N PHE A 88 9.23 3.57 10.26
CA PHE A 88 10.46 3.18 9.57
C PHE A 88 10.70 1.67 9.57
N ASP A 89 10.48 1.03 10.73
CA ASP A 89 10.67 -0.42 10.93
C ASP A 89 9.72 -1.26 10.08
N SER A 90 8.59 -0.68 9.66
CA SER A 90 7.63 -1.35 8.78
C SER A 90 8.13 -1.55 7.35
N TYR A 91 9.13 -0.78 6.92
CA TYR A 91 9.58 -0.81 5.53
C TYR A 91 10.47 -2.03 5.24
N PRO A 92 10.50 -2.52 3.98
CA PRO A 92 11.46 -3.55 3.59
C PRO A 92 12.90 -3.13 3.88
N ALA A 93 13.75 -4.08 4.28
CA ALA A 93 15.13 -3.80 4.72
C ALA A 93 15.95 -3.00 3.67
N ALA A 94 15.81 -3.31 2.39
CA ALA A 94 16.48 -2.56 1.31
C ALA A 94 16.02 -1.10 1.22
N VAL A 95 14.73 -0.84 1.49
CA VAL A 95 14.18 0.52 1.55
C VAL A 95 14.70 1.25 2.78
N GLN A 96 14.74 0.59 3.94
CA GLN A 96 15.34 1.15 5.16
C GLN A 96 16.80 1.55 4.93
N GLN A 97 17.61 0.65 4.35
CA GLN A 97 19.01 0.90 4.02
C GLN A 97 19.17 2.07 3.04
N ARG A 98 18.34 2.14 2.00
CA ARG A 98 18.36 3.25 1.03
C ARG A 98 18.04 4.60 1.68
N LEU A 99 17.12 4.61 2.64
CA LEU A 99 16.68 5.81 3.34
C LEU A 99 17.64 6.22 4.47
N GLY A 100 18.33 5.29 5.13
CA GLY A 100 19.22 5.56 6.26
C GLY A 100 18.54 6.19 7.48
N GLY A 101 17.20 6.22 7.51
CA GLY A 101 16.38 6.88 8.53
C GLY A 101 15.37 7.85 7.94
N LEU A 102 14.42 8.26 8.79
CA LEU A 102 13.43 9.28 8.45
C LEU A 102 13.88 10.67 8.93
N THR A 103 13.60 11.70 8.14
CA THR A 103 13.90 13.10 8.46
C THR A 103 12.64 13.95 8.41
N ARG A 104 12.70 15.20 8.89
CA ARG A 104 11.57 16.14 8.80
C ARG A 104 11.25 16.49 7.34
N GLN A 105 12.28 16.61 6.50
CA GLN A 105 12.13 16.85 5.07
C GLN A 105 11.73 15.55 4.37
N TYR A 106 11.01 15.66 3.25
CA TYR A 106 10.71 14.49 2.46
C TYR A 106 11.98 13.88 1.87
N ARG A 107 12.22 12.61 2.17
CA ARG A 107 13.02 11.75 1.29
C ARG A 107 12.08 11.15 0.26
N VAL A 108 12.43 11.23 -1.02
CA VAL A 108 11.59 10.74 -2.11
C VAL A 108 12.30 9.56 -2.75
N LEU A 109 11.58 8.45 -2.91
CA LEU A 109 11.98 7.38 -3.79
C LEU A 109 10.98 7.28 -4.95
N THR A 110 11.52 7.16 -6.15
CA THR A 110 10.72 6.88 -7.33
C THR A 110 10.26 5.42 -7.33
N GLY A 111 9.22 5.12 -8.11
CA GLY A 111 8.78 3.75 -8.32
C GLY A 111 9.87 2.87 -8.93
N ALA A 112 10.63 3.40 -9.90
CA ALA A 112 11.77 2.70 -10.49
C ALA A 112 12.85 2.35 -9.45
N GLU A 113 13.19 3.29 -8.55
CA GLU A 113 14.11 3.01 -7.45
C GLU A 113 13.56 1.94 -6.51
N LEU A 114 12.29 2.03 -6.11
CA LEU A 114 11.66 1.02 -5.26
C LEU A 114 11.65 -0.37 -5.93
N ILE A 115 11.43 -0.44 -7.24
CA ILE A 115 11.50 -1.69 -8.00
C ILE A 115 12.93 -2.24 -7.98
N SER A 116 13.94 -1.40 -8.16
CA SER A 116 15.35 -1.81 -8.07
C SER A 116 15.74 -2.33 -6.68
N LEU A 117 15.02 -1.89 -5.64
CA LEU A 117 15.18 -2.35 -4.25
C LEU A 117 14.35 -3.61 -3.93
N GLY A 118 13.70 -4.21 -4.93
CA GLY A 118 12.97 -5.47 -4.80
C GLY A 118 11.45 -5.35 -4.67
N MET A 119 10.87 -4.15 -4.80
CA MET A 119 9.41 -4.01 -4.87
C MET A 119 8.88 -4.53 -6.20
N ARG A 120 7.70 -5.15 -6.19
CA ARG A 120 7.06 -5.64 -7.42
C ARG A 120 6.65 -4.47 -8.33
N ASN A 121 6.91 -4.60 -9.63
CA ASN A 121 6.44 -3.67 -10.65
C ASN A 121 4.98 -3.96 -11.01
N CYS A 122 4.09 -2.97 -10.90
CA CYS A 122 2.67 -3.14 -11.28
C CYS A 122 2.43 -3.36 -12.77
N ASN A 123 3.38 -2.99 -13.63
CA ASN A 123 3.28 -3.15 -15.09
C ASN A 123 3.83 -4.51 -15.57
N GLY A 124 4.49 -5.27 -14.70
CA GLY A 124 5.02 -6.60 -15.05
C GLY A 124 3.99 -7.70 -14.88
N ASP A 125 4.25 -8.86 -15.47
CA ASP A 125 3.39 -10.02 -15.27
C ASP A 125 3.31 -10.38 -13.79
N THR A 126 2.07 -10.51 -13.32
CA THR A 126 1.64 -10.84 -11.96
C THR A 126 2.12 -12.24 -11.56
N MET A 127 3.42 -12.43 -11.34
CA MET A 127 3.92 -13.66 -10.73
C MET A 127 3.75 -13.51 -9.22
N ILE A 128 2.69 -14.14 -8.69
CA ILE A 128 2.56 -14.91 -7.43
C ILE A 128 1.07 -14.87 -7.04
N ALA A 129 0.28 -15.87 -7.49
CA ALA A 129 -0.97 -16.37 -6.83
C ALA A 129 -1.85 -17.28 -7.73
N SER A 130 -1.33 -17.97 -8.76
CA SER A 130 -2.14 -18.98 -9.48
C SER A 130 -1.44 -20.27 -9.85
N ARG A 131 -0.15 -20.45 -9.52
CA ARG A 131 0.54 -21.72 -9.81
C ARG A 131 0.18 -22.89 -8.88
N ASN A 132 -0.68 -22.69 -7.88
CA ASN A 132 -1.05 -23.76 -6.95
C ASN A 132 -2.56 -24.05 -6.82
N ARG A 133 -3.36 -23.74 -7.85
CA ARG A 133 -4.73 -24.26 -7.97
C ARG A 133 -4.94 -25.10 -9.23
N ARG A 134 -3.96 -25.95 -9.59
CA ARG A 134 -4.28 -27.16 -10.35
C ARG A 134 -4.41 -28.29 -9.35
N ALA A 135 -5.64 -28.52 -8.90
CA ALA A 135 -5.98 -29.73 -8.17
C ALA A 135 -5.50 -30.93 -9.01
N PRO A 136 -4.76 -31.90 -8.45
CA PRO A 136 -4.55 -33.16 -9.12
C PRO A 136 -5.88 -33.90 -9.11
N THR A 137 -6.55 -33.93 -10.26
CA THR A 137 -7.55 -34.95 -10.55
C THR A 137 -6.88 -36.30 -10.42
N ALA A 138 -7.32 -37.06 -9.41
CA ALA A 138 -6.93 -38.44 -9.24
C ALA A 138 -7.28 -39.25 -10.51
N SER A 139 -6.27 -39.83 -11.15
CA SER A 139 -6.44 -41.02 -11.96
C SER A 139 -5.12 -41.74 -12.20
N ALA A 140 -5.20 -43.04 -11.92
CA ALA A 140 -4.39 -44.15 -12.40
C ALA A 140 -3.02 -44.43 -11.77
N LEU A 141 -2.97 -45.61 -11.14
CA LEU A 141 -1.80 -46.45 -10.90
C LEU A 141 -0.78 -46.37 -12.06
N ALA A 142 0.47 -46.05 -11.74
CA ALA A 142 1.63 -46.56 -12.45
C ALA A 142 2.84 -46.56 -11.50
N ALA A 143 3.52 -47.70 -11.43
CA ALA A 143 4.62 -48.00 -10.53
C ALA A 143 5.83 -47.06 -10.72
N ALA A 144 6.46 -46.67 -9.61
CA ALA A 144 7.69 -45.88 -9.60
C ALA A 144 8.94 -46.78 -9.70
N PRO A 145 9.95 -46.43 -10.51
CA PRO A 145 11.30 -46.95 -10.34
C PRO A 145 12.05 -46.17 -9.25
N SER A 146 12.68 -46.91 -8.34
CA SER A 146 13.52 -46.40 -7.25
C SER A 146 14.78 -45.72 -7.80
N SER A 147 15.03 -44.47 -7.40
CA SER A 147 16.33 -43.81 -7.55
C SER A 147 17.05 -43.68 -6.20
N PRO A 148 18.39 -43.86 -6.15
CA PRO A 148 19.17 -44.15 -4.95
C PRO A 148 19.57 -42.92 -4.12
N ILE A 149 18.65 -41.95 -3.94
CA ILE A 149 18.87 -40.76 -3.08
C ILE A 149 17.84 -40.70 -1.94
N GLY A 150 16.84 -41.61 -1.92
CA GLY A 150 15.83 -41.70 -0.86
C GLY A 150 16.32 -42.30 0.47
N ASP A 151 17.39 -43.10 0.44
CA ASP A 151 17.83 -43.92 1.59
C ASP A 151 18.43 -43.08 2.74
N LEU A 152 19.01 -41.91 2.45
CA LEU A 152 19.65 -41.09 3.49
C LEU A 152 18.65 -40.23 4.28
N ALA A 153 17.47 -39.95 3.72
CA ALA A 153 16.42 -39.18 4.40
C ALA A 153 15.63 -40.03 5.42
N GLU A 154 15.70 -41.36 5.31
CA GLU A 154 15.03 -42.30 6.21
C GLU A 154 15.90 -42.58 7.46
N THR A 155 17.22 -42.59 7.32
CA THR A 155 18.15 -42.75 8.44
C THR A 155 18.11 -41.57 9.42
N VAL A 156 17.91 -40.34 8.93
CA VAL A 156 17.88 -39.14 9.79
C VAL A 156 16.52 -38.97 10.47
N ARG A 157 15.41 -39.51 9.91
CA ARG A 157 14.11 -39.55 10.59
C ARG A 157 14.04 -40.60 11.70
N GLY A 158 14.76 -41.72 11.56
CA GLY A 158 14.85 -42.76 12.61
C GLY A 158 15.61 -42.29 13.86
N ALA A 159 16.61 -41.42 13.70
CA ALA A 159 17.46 -40.96 14.81
C ALA A 159 16.81 -39.89 15.71
N VAL A 160 15.80 -39.17 15.24
CA VAL A 160 15.11 -38.12 16.03
C VAL A 160 13.82 -38.65 16.68
N ALA A 161 13.27 -39.77 16.19
CA ALA A 161 12.13 -40.45 16.81
C ALA A 161 12.50 -41.27 18.07
N GLY A 162 13.79 -41.56 18.30
CA GLY A 162 14.27 -42.27 19.48
C GLY A 162 14.58 -41.39 20.71
N ALA A 163 14.57 -40.06 20.58
CA ALA A 163 14.97 -39.13 21.63
C ALA A 163 13.79 -38.44 22.36
N PHE A 164 12.56 -38.62 21.88
CA PHE A 164 11.35 -38.06 22.51
C PHE A 164 10.22 -39.10 22.54
N GLY A 165 10.45 -40.21 23.24
CA GLY A 165 9.36 -41.11 23.63
C GLY A 165 8.72 -40.63 24.93
N PRO A 166 7.42 -40.29 24.98
CA PRO A 166 6.69 -40.21 26.23
C PRO A 166 6.13 -41.59 26.62
N SER A 167 6.53 -42.05 27.81
CA SER A 167 5.85 -43.09 28.56
C SER A 167 4.62 -42.52 29.26
N ALA A 168 3.41 -42.95 28.88
CA ALA A 168 2.24 -43.23 29.74
C ALA A 168 0.94 -43.44 28.90
N PRO A 169 0.02 -44.32 29.32
CA PRO A 169 -1.17 -44.68 28.54
C PRO A 169 -2.29 -43.63 28.64
N ALA A 170 -2.91 -43.31 27.50
CA ALA A 170 -4.08 -42.43 27.41
C ALA A 170 -5.37 -43.18 27.80
N PRO A 171 -6.28 -42.57 28.58
CA PRO A 171 -7.61 -43.12 28.83
C PRO A 171 -8.51 -42.92 27.60
N GLN A 172 -9.20 -44.00 27.22
CA GLN A 172 -10.22 -44.01 26.17
C GLN A 172 -11.54 -43.47 26.71
N GLY A 173 -12.00 -42.33 26.19
CA GLY A 173 -13.34 -41.81 26.43
C GLY A 173 -13.60 -40.55 25.61
N PRO A 174 -14.81 -40.36 25.03
CA PRO A 174 -15.11 -39.17 24.25
C PRO A 174 -15.21 -37.93 25.16
N ILE A 175 -14.39 -36.92 24.84
CA ILE A 175 -14.42 -35.60 25.48
C ILE A 175 -15.78 -34.95 25.21
N ARG A 176 -16.59 -34.75 26.26
CA ARG A 176 -17.79 -33.92 26.20
C ARG A 176 -17.42 -32.47 26.50
N VAL A 177 -17.47 -31.62 25.47
CA VAL A 177 -17.34 -30.17 25.62
C VAL A 177 -18.71 -29.61 26.00
N ALA A 178 -18.87 -29.18 27.24
CA ALA A 178 -20.04 -28.42 27.68
C ALA A 178 -19.91 -26.97 27.18
N VAL A 179 -20.70 -26.58 26.18
CA VAL A 179 -20.88 -25.19 25.79
C VAL A 179 -21.88 -24.56 26.75
N ALA A 180 -21.43 -23.64 27.60
CA ALA A 180 -22.32 -22.82 28.41
C ALA A 180 -23.16 -21.92 27.50
N ARG A 181 -24.48 -22.07 27.54
CA ARG A 181 -25.44 -21.11 26.96
C ARG A 181 -25.57 -19.90 27.89
N PRO A 182 -25.65 -18.67 27.39
CA PRO A 182 -26.13 -17.54 28.19
C PRO A 182 -27.65 -17.65 28.37
N ASP A 183 -28.12 -17.53 29.61
CA ASP A 183 -29.54 -17.39 29.96
C ASP A 183 -30.13 -16.07 29.42
N PRO A 184 -31.38 -16.06 28.91
CA PRO A 184 -32.09 -14.85 28.54
C PRO A 184 -32.99 -14.41 29.68
N ALA A 185 -32.47 -13.62 30.64
CA ALA A 185 -33.33 -12.93 31.61
C ALA A 185 -32.62 -11.73 32.25
N ARG A 186 -32.67 -10.57 31.59
CA ARG A 186 -32.73 -9.29 32.30
C ARG A 186 -33.35 -8.24 31.40
N GLY A 187 -34.52 -7.77 31.84
CA GLY A 187 -35.33 -6.79 31.13
C GLY A 187 -34.59 -5.48 30.89
N VAL A 188 -34.82 -4.95 29.70
CA VAL A 188 -34.60 -3.54 29.37
C VAL A 188 -35.91 -3.08 28.73
N ASP A 189 -36.48 -2.02 29.29
CA ASP A 189 -37.73 -1.41 28.84
C ASP A 189 -37.71 -1.04 27.35
N PRO A 190 -38.84 -1.16 26.63
CA PRO A 190 -38.90 -0.76 25.23
C PRO A 190 -38.88 0.77 25.10
N ALA A 191 -37.86 1.28 24.41
CA ALA A 191 -37.87 2.65 23.89
C ALA A 191 -39.00 2.80 22.83
N PRO A 192 -39.67 3.96 22.75
CA PRO A 192 -40.82 4.14 21.86
C PRO A 192 -40.41 4.06 20.38
N THR A 193 -41.13 3.22 19.65
CA THR A 193 -41.05 3.06 18.20
C THR A 193 -41.58 4.32 17.52
N ALA A 194 -40.70 5.13 16.94
CA ALA A 194 -41.08 6.11 15.93
C ALA A 194 -41.09 5.43 14.57
N SER A 195 -42.28 5.09 14.07
CA SER A 195 -42.48 4.67 12.69
C SER A 195 -42.23 5.84 11.74
N ILE A 196 -41.15 5.79 10.97
CA ILE A 196 -40.95 6.66 9.80
C ILE A 196 -40.97 5.74 8.58
N GLY A 197 -42.09 5.75 7.86
CA GLY A 197 -42.24 5.04 6.59
C GLY A 197 -41.32 5.65 5.52
N PRO A 198 -40.98 4.90 4.46
CA PRO A 198 -40.16 5.42 3.38
C PRO A 198 -40.99 6.39 2.53
N ARG A 199 -40.78 7.69 2.70
CA ARG A 199 -41.06 8.64 1.62
C ARG A 199 -39.92 8.49 0.61
N LEU A 200 -40.23 8.03 -0.61
CA LEU A 200 -39.40 8.28 -1.78
C LEU A 200 -39.28 9.80 -1.92
N ALA A 201 -38.18 10.36 -1.43
CA ALA A 201 -37.78 11.72 -1.73
C ALA A 201 -36.97 11.66 -3.01
N GLU A 202 -37.49 12.30 -4.06
CA GLU A 202 -36.81 12.56 -5.31
C GLU A 202 -35.46 13.23 -5.04
N ALA A 203 -34.38 12.65 -5.55
CA ALA A 203 -33.05 13.22 -5.37
C ALA A 203 -32.99 14.58 -6.10
N PRO A 204 -32.54 15.67 -5.45
CA PRO A 204 -32.40 16.95 -6.13
C PRO A 204 -31.31 16.83 -7.20
N GLU A 205 -31.61 17.29 -8.42
CA GLU A 205 -30.67 17.36 -9.53
C GLU A 205 -29.41 18.16 -9.12
N PRO A 206 -28.21 17.74 -9.55
CA PRO A 206 -27.00 18.51 -9.32
C PRO A 206 -27.10 19.89 -10.01
N PRO A 207 -26.55 20.95 -9.42
CA PRO A 207 -26.59 22.29 -10.00
C PRO A 207 -25.92 22.29 -11.38
N ARG A 208 -26.57 22.97 -12.34
CA ARG A 208 -26.02 23.15 -13.70
C ARG A 208 -24.64 23.82 -13.61
N ARG A 209 -23.66 23.23 -14.29
CA ARG A 209 -22.32 23.80 -14.46
C ARG A 209 -22.45 25.20 -15.08
N PRO A 210 -21.86 26.26 -14.48
CA PRO A 210 -21.83 27.57 -15.10
C PRO A 210 -21.12 27.48 -16.46
N LEU A 211 -21.65 28.17 -17.47
CA LEU A 211 -20.95 28.40 -18.74
C LEU A 211 -19.59 29.03 -18.46
N ALA A 212 -18.57 28.52 -19.16
CA ALA A 212 -17.17 28.90 -19.00
C ALA A 212 -17.01 30.44 -18.97
N LEU A 213 -16.45 30.97 -17.88
CA LEU A 213 -15.94 32.32 -17.86
C LEU A 213 -14.82 32.42 -18.90
N ALA A 214 -14.91 33.46 -19.73
CA ALA A 214 -13.85 33.86 -20.64
C ALA A 214 -12.52 34.04 -19.87
N PRO A 215 -11.37 33.78 -20.51
CA PRO A 215 -10.08 33.94 -19.87
C PRO A 215 -9.87 35.40 -19.43
N VAL A 216 -9.64 35.57 -18.13
CA VAL A 216 -9.20 36.83 -17.53
C VAL A 216 -7.77 37.09 -18.01
N PRO A 217 -7.44 38.29 -18.56
CA PRO A 217 -6.07 38.61 -18.94
C PRO A 217 -5.16 38.61 -17.70
N PRO A 218 -3.90 38.16 -17.82
CA PRO A 218 -2.98 38.15 -16.69
C PRO A 218 -2.76 39.57 -16.16
N PRO A 219 -2.62 39.75 -14.83
CA PRO A 219 -2.26 41.04 -14.27
C PRO A 219 -0.88 41.49 -14.77
N PRO A 220 -0.63 42.81 -14.87
CA PRO A 220 0.68 43.32 -15.27
C PRO A 220 1.76 42.83 -14.31
N ALA A 221 2.89 42.39 -14.88
CA ALA A 221 4.03 41.91 -14.12
C ALA A 221 4.54 43.00 -13.16
N LEU A 222 4.54 42.69 -11.87
CA LEU A 222 5.20 43.53 -10.87
C LEU A 222 6.73 43.48 -11.10
N PRO A 223 7.43 44.63 -11.04
CA PRO A 223 8.87 44.63 -11.15
C PRO A 223 9.50 43.86 -9.98
N PRO A 224 10.63 43.16 -10.20
CA PRO A 224 11.29 42.41 -9.15
C PRO A 224 11.74 43.33 -8.01
N PRO A 225 11.72 42.84 -6.75
CA PRO A 225 12.17 43.62 -5.60
C PRO A 225 13.64 44.01 -5.79
N ARG A 226 13.92 45.32 -5.77
CA ARG A 226 15.29 45.84 -5.76
C ARG A 226 15.89 45.60 -4.39
N ILE A 227 16.84 44.67 -4.30
CA ILE A 227 17.70 44.54 -3.12
C ILE A 227 18.65 45.75 -3.11
N PRO A 228 18.73 46.55 -2.04
CA PRO A 228 19.73 47.60 -1.92
C PRO A 228 21.14 47.01 -2.01
N GLY A 229 21.91 47.42 -3.02
CA GLY A 229 23.31 47.01 -3.22
C GLY A 229 23.57 45.90 -4.25
N GLY A 230 22.55 45.37 -4.93
CA GLY A 230 22.73 44.38 -6.01
C GLY A 230 22.98 45.01 -7.38
N GLN A 231 24.15 44.80 -7.98
CA GLN A 231 24.42 45.15 -9.39
C GLN A 231 23.62 44.23 -10.35
N PRO A 232 23.05 44.74 -11.45
CA PRO A 232 22.33 43.92 -12.41
C PRO A 232 23.29 43.03 -13.22
N ILE A 233 23.07 41.71 -13.18
CA ILE A 233 23.70 40.79 -14.13
C ILE A 233 23.08 41.05 -15.50
N LEU A 234 23.91 41.49 -16.46
CA LEU A 234 23.55 41.73 -17.84
C LEU A 234 22.93 40.47 -18.46
N ALA A 235 21.62 40.50 -18.70
CA ALA A 235 20.93 39.54 -19.57
C ALA A 235 20.95 40.08 -21.01
N SER A 236 22.09 39.94 -21.69
CA SER A 236 22.21 40.15 -23.13
C SER A 236 22.65 38.84 -23.78
N GLY A 237 21.67 37.97 -24.05
CA GLY A 237 21.85 36.73 -24.78
C GLY A 237 20.71 36.56 -25.76
N VAL A 238 20.79 37.26 -26.90
CA VAL A 238 19.88 37.10 -28.04
C VAL A 238 20.19 35.74 -28.68
N PHE A 239 19.29 34.78 -28.54
CA PHE A 239 19.31 33.54 -29.31
C PHE A 239 18.76 33.85 -30.72
N VAL A 240 19.64 33.98 -31.71
CA VAL A 240 19.27 34.03 -33.12
C VAL A 240 19.08 32.59 -33.62
N LEU A 241 17.85 32.23 -34.00
CA LEU A 241 17.56 31.00 -34.73
C LEU A 241 17.99 31.15 -36.20
N PRO A 242 18.76 30.21 -36.79
CA PRO A 242 19.02 30.21 -38.22
C PRO A 242 17.85 29.59 -39.00
N LEU A 243 17.43 30.28 -40.07
CA LEU A 243 16.48 29.81 -41.09
C LEU A 243 17.03 28.60 -41.87
N PRO A 244 16.18 27.71 -42.42
CA PRO A 244 16.61 26.59 -43.24
C PRO A 244 16.95 27.04 -44.67
N ALA A 245 18.15 26.70 -45.15
CA ALA A 245 18.54 26.87 -46.54
C ALA A 245 17.88 25.79 -47.43
N ARG A 246 17.20 26.25 -48.49
CA ARG A 246 16.64 25.43 -49.56
C ARG A 246 17.75 24.82 -50.43
N LEU A 247 17.54 23.56 -50.82
CA LEU A 247 18.24 22.88 -51.92
C LEU A 247 17.99 23.60 -53.26
N ALA A 248 19.06 23.80 -54.04
CA ALA A 248 19.06 23.88 -55.51
C ALA A 248 20.47 23.44 -55.98
N GLN A 249 20.63 22.21 -56.48
CA GLN A 249 20.72 21.87 -57.91
C GLN A 249 21.59 22.82 -58.75
N ARG A 250 22.85 22.43 -59.02
CA ARG A 250 23.32 21.88 -60.32
C ARG A 250 24.78 21.50 -60.23
#